data_AF-A0A7V6YR33-F1
#
_entry.id   AF-A0A7V6YR33-F1
#
_cell.length_a   1.000
_cell.length_b   1.000
_cell.length_c   1.000
_cell.angle_alpha   90.00
_cell.angle_beta   90.00
_cell.angle_gamma   90.00
#
_symmetry.space_group_name_H-M   'P 1'
#
loop_
_entity.id
_entity.type
_entity.pdbx_description
1 polymer ?
#
loop_
_entity_poly.entity_id
_entity_poly.type
_entity_poly.pdbx_seq_one_letter_code
_entity_poly.pdbx_strand_id
1 'polypeptide(L)'
;MDVTTFEPTTIVVILGGFIGLLLILGAPIKPIRMVGSGFVRIMLGALGLFIINSIGTLMGLHIPINLITASISGFLGIPGMVALIAINQIVL
;
A
#
# COMPACT_ATOMS: atom_id res chain seq x y z
N MET A 1 34.67 21.29 31.43
CA MET A 1 33.23 21.35 31.12
C MET A 1 32.53 20.69 32.27
N ASP A 2 32.14 21.49 33.26
CA ASP A 2 31.57 20.98 34.50
C ASP A 2 30.15 20.47 34.25
N VAL A 3 29.99 19.15 34.38
CA VAL A 3 28.73 18.40 34.29
C VAL A 3 27.70 18.81 35.37
N THR A 4 28.03 19.76 36.25
CA THR A 4 27.18 20.26 37.34
C THR A 4 26.22 21.39 36.93
N THR A 5 26.25 21.84 35.68
CA THR A 5 25.42 22.98 35.19
C THR A 5 24.26 22.58 34.27
N PHE A 6 24.01 21.28 34.07
CA PHE A 6 22.82 20.87 33.33
C PHE A 6 21.58 21.15 34.15
N GLU A 7 20.91 22.24 33.80
CA GLU A 7 19.58 22.56 34.31
C GLU A 7 18.69 21.31 34.19
N PRO A 8 17.97 20.90 35.25
CA PRO A 8 17.17 19.67 35.25
C PRO A 8 16.22 19.55 34.05
N THR A 9 15.76 20.68 33.54
CA THR A 9 14.95 20.81 32.32
C THR A 9 15.66 20.28 31.07
N THR A 10 16.96 20.53 30.92
CA THR A 10 17.77 20.07 29.78
C THR A 10 17.84 18.54 29.75
N ILE A 11 18.04 17.94 30.93
CA ILE A 11 18.10 16.48 31.08
C ILE A 11 16.76 15.84 30.70
N VAL A 12 15.64 16.43 31.16
CA VAL A 12 14.28 15.95 30.84
C VAL A 12 13.98 16.05 29.34
N VAL A 13 14.38 17.14 28.68
CA VAL A 13 14.18 17.32 27.23
C VAL A 13 14.98 16.30 26.43
N ILE A 14 16.24 16.06 26.79
CA ILE A 14 17.10 15.07 26.11
C ILE A 14 16.54 13.66 26.28
N LEU A 15 16.16 13.27 27.51
CA LEU A 15 15.57 11.95 27.79
C LEU A 15 14.22 11.78 27.09
N GLY A 16 13.35 12.79 27.13
CA GLY A 16 12.06 12.77 26.44
C GLY A 16 12.22 12.65 24.92
N GLY A 17 13.17 13.40 24.34
CA GLY A 17 13.51 13.28 22.92
C GLY A 17 14.06 11.90 22.55
N PHE A 18 14.91 11.33 23.40
CA PHE A 18 15.47 9.99 23.20
C PHE A 18 14.39 8.90 23.28
N ILE A 19 13.47 8.99 24.24
CA ILE A 19 12.30 8.10 24.35
C ILE A 19 11.42 8.25 23.12
N GLY A 20 11.13 9.47 22.67
CA GLY A 20 10.36 9.72 21.45
C GLY A 20 11.01 9.10 20.21
N LEU A 21 12.32 9.24 20.06
CA LEU A 21 13.09 8.62 18.98
C LEU A 21 13.02 7.09 19.03
N LEU A 22 13.21 6.50 20.21
CA LEU A 22 13.09 5.06 20.42
C LEU A 22 11.68 4.55 20.16
N LEU A 23 10.64 5.33 20.45
CA LEU A 23 9.26 4.98 20.12
C LEU A 23 8.97 5.04 18.62
N ILE A 24 9.59 5.95 17.86
CA ILE A 24 9.44 6.01 16.40
C ILE A 24 10.18 4.84 15.74
N LEU A 25 11.41 4.54 16.19
CA LEU A 25 12.19 3.39 15.69
C LEU A 25 11.60 2.05 16.13
N GLY A 26 11.09 1.97 17.36
CA GLY A 26 10.46 0.79 17.94
C GLY A 26 8.96 0.69 17.68
N ALA A 27 8.37 1.68 16.99
CA ALA A 27 6.97 1.67 16.62
C ALA A 27 6.66 0.36 15.89
N PRO A 28 5.54 -0.32 16.20
CA PRO A 28 5.21 -1.56 15.54
C PRO A 28 5.10 -1.29 14.04
N ILE A 29 6.02 -1.84 13.24
CA ILE A 29 6.05 -1.74 11.76
C ILE A 29 4.95 -2.63 11.12
N LYS A 30 4.19 -3.37 11.93
CA LYS A 30 3.11 -4.26 11.47
C LYS A 30 1.98 -3.57 10.67
N PRO A 31 1.36 -2.46 11.13
CA PRO A 31 0.28 -1.79 10.39
C PRO A 31 0.81 -1.13 9.11
N ILE A 32 2.01 -0.53 9.12
CA ILE A 32 2.59 0.05 7.90
C ILE A 32 2.89 -1.02 6.86
N ARG A 33 3.33 -2.21 7.29
CA ARG A 33 3.54 -3.36 6.40
C ARG A 33 2.22 -3.91 5.85
N MET A 34 1.13 -3.86 6.62
CA MET A 34 -0.20 -4.30 6.17
C MET A 34 -0.80 -3.34 5.15
N VAL A 35 -0.67 -2.03 5.35
CA VAL A 35 -1.10 -1.03 4.37
C VAL A 35 -0.26 -1.13 3.10
N GLY A 36 1.06 -1.24 3.23
CA GLY A 36 1.98 -1.39 2.11
C GLY A 36 1.70 -2.65 1.28
N SER A 37 1.43 -3.80 1.94
CA SER A 37 1.12 -5.05 1.22
C SER A 37 -0.23 -4.97 0.48
N GLY A 38 -1.22 -4.27 1.03
CA GLY A 38 -2.47 -3.97 0.33
C GLY A 38 -2.24 -3.12 -0.91
N PHE A 39 -1.44 -2.06 -0.79
CA PHE A 39 -1.11 -1.18 -1.92
C PHE A 39 -0.38 -1.93 -3.04
N VAL A 40 0.60 -2.79 -2.69
CA VAL A 40 1.30 -3.64 -3.67
C VAL A 40 0.33 -4.56 -4.40
N ARG A 41 -0.63 -5.17 -3.70
CA ARG A 41 -1.66 -6.01 -4.33
C ARG A 41 -2.50 -5.22 -5.34
N ILE A 42 -2.95 -4.03 -4.97
CA ILE A 42 -3.72 -3.15 -5.88
C ILE A 42 -2.88 -2.78 -7.11
N MET A 43 -1.60 -2.45 -6.94
CA MET A 43 -0.71 -2.19 -8.08
C MET A 43 -0.55 -3.40 -8.99
N LEU A 44 -0.38 -4.60 -8.42
CA LEU A 44 -0.31 -5.84 -9.20
C LEU A 44 -1.61 -6.10 -9.97
N GLY A 45 -2.77 -5.80 -9.37
CA GLY A 45 -4.07 -5.87 -10.03
C GLY A 45 -4.19 -4.88 -11.19
N ALA A 46 -3.77 -3.62 -10.99
CA ALA A 46 -3.76 -2.60 -12.04
C ALA A 46 -2.82 -2.99 -13.19
N LEU A 47 -1.63 -3.52 -12.88
CA LEU A 47 -0.69 -4.01 -13.89
C LEU A 47 -1.24 -5.21 -14.65
N GLY A 48 -1.89 -6.16 -13.97
CA GLY A 48 -2.55 -7.31 -14.61
C GLY A 48 -3.66 -6.87 -15.58
N LEU A 49 -4.53 -5.96 -15.13
CA LEU A 49 -5.56 -5.36 -15.99
C LEU A 49 -4.97 -4.59 -17.17
N PHE A 50 -3.88 -3.85 -16.96
CA PHE A 50 -3.18 -3.15 -18.04
C PHE A 50 -2.67 -4.12 -19.11
N ILE A 51 -2.09 -5.26 -18.70
CA ILE A 51 -1.60 -6.28 -19.64
C ILE A 51 -2.78 -6.89 -20.41
N ILE A 52 -3.85 -7.27 -19.71
CA ILE A 52 -5.07 -7.82 -20.32
C ILE A 52 -5.66 -6.83 -21.32
N ASN A 53 -5.77 -5.55 -20.97
CA ASN A 53 -6.29 -4.53 -21.87
C ASN A 53 -5.37 -4.26 -23.05
N SER A 54 -4.05 -4.26 -22.85
CA SER A 54 -3.08 -4.02 -23.93
C SER A 54 -3.18 -5.09 -25.01
N ILE A 55 -3.36 -6.35 -24.62
CA ILE A 55 -3.56 -7.47 -25.55
C ILE A 55 -5.01 -7.50 -26.06
N GLY A 56 -5.97 -7.25 -25.18
CA GLY A 56 -7.41 -7.32 -25.41
C GLY A 56 -7.97 -6.20 -26.27
N THR A 57 -7.23 -5.09 -26.45
CA THR A 57 -7.64 -3.99 -27.34
C THR A 57 -7.89 -4.46 -28.77
N LEU A 58 -7.14 -5.47 -29.24
CA LEU A 58 -7.35 -6.10 -30.56
C LEU A 58 -8.68 -6.88 -30.65
N MET A 59 -9.21 -7.31 -29.51
CA MET A 59 -10.43 -8.10 -29.39
C MET A 59 -11.63 -7.25 -28.92
N GLY A 60 -11.46 -5.92 -28.80
CA GLY A 60 -12.48 -5.02 -28.25
C GLY A 60 -12.68 -5.15 -26.73
N LEU A 61 -11.80 -5.86 -26.03
CA LEU A 61 -11.85 -6.06 -24.58
C LEU A 61 -11.09 -4.92 -23.89
N HIS A 62 -11.82 -4.09 -23.13
CA HIS A 62 -11.23 -3.01 -22.35
C HIS A 62 -11.92 -2.86 -20.99
N ILE A 63 -11.24 -3.29 -19.93
CA ILE A 63 -11.72 -3.17 -18.55
C ILE A 63 -11.25 -1.83 -17.97
N PRO A 64 -12.12 -1.00 -17.39
CA PRO A 64 -11.68 0.26 -16.78
C PRO A 64 -10.65 0.00 -15.68
N ILE A 65 -9.49 0.67 -15.73
CA ILE A 65 -8.43 0.55 -14.73
C ILE A 65 -8.65 1.62 -13.66
N ASN A 66 -9.34 1.26 -12.58
CA ASN A 66 -9.62 2.14 -11.44
C ASN A 66 -9.35 1.43 -10.11
N LEU A 67 -9.53 2.13 -8.99
CA LEU A 67 -9.24 1.57 -7.68
C LEU A 67 -10.07 0.30 -7.37
N ILE A 68 -11.32 0.24 -7.85
CA ILE A 68 -12.22 -0.89 -7.59
C ILE A 68 -11.77 -2.11 -8.38
N THR A 69 -11.61 -1.99 -9.70
CA THR A 69 -11.20 -3.11 -10.57
C THR A 69 -9.80 -3.59 -10.23
N ALA A 70 -8.84 -2.67 -9.98
CA ALA A 70 -7.50 -3.02 -9.55
C ALA A 70 -7.47 -3.71 -8.19
N SER A 71 -8.36 -3.33 -7.26
CA SER A 71 -8.50 -4.03 -5.98
C SER A 71 -9.04 -5.44 -6.18
N ILE A 72 -10.10 -5.62 -6.98
CA ILE A 72 -10.65 -6.95 -7.26
C ILE A 72 -9.59 -7.83 -7.91
N SER A 73 -8.93 -7.37 -8.98
CA SER A 73 -7.85 -8.12 -9.63
C SER A 73 -6.62 -8.33 -8.75
N GLY A 74 -6.31 -7.38 -7.87
CA GLY A 74 -5.13 -7.42 -7.01
C GLY A 74 -5.26 -8.35 -5.80
N PHE A 75 -6.45 -8.39 -5.19
CA PHE A 75 -6.72 -9.23 -4.02
C PHE A 75 -7.12 -10.65 -4.41
N LEU A 76 -7.89 -10.83 -5.49
CA LEU A 76 -8.25 -12.16 -5.99
C LEU A 76 -7.21 -12.72 -6.98
N GLY A 77 -6.41 -11.89 -7.64
CA GLY A 77 -5.46 -12.33 -8.66
C GLY A 77 -6.14 -12.71 -9.98
N ILE A 78 -5.68 -13.80 -10.59
CA ILE A 78 -6.21 -14.35 -11.84
C ILE A 78 -7.73 -14.59 -11.80
N PRO A 79 -8.33 -15.26 -10.78
CA PRO A 79 -9.78 -15.45 -10.76
C PRO A 79 -10.56 -14.12 -10.71
N GLY A 80 -10.00 -13.07 -10.09
CA GLY A 80 -10.60 -11.74 -10.09
C GLY A 80 -10.55 -11.07 -11.46
N MET A 81 -9.44 -11.22 -12.17
CA MET A 81 -9.32 -10.76 -13.56
C MET A 81 -10.32 -11.48 -14.48
N VAL A 82 -10.44 -12.82 -14.38
CA VAL A 82 -11.41 -13.60 -15.16
C VAL A 82 -12.85 -13.18 -14.86
N ALA A 83 -13.18 -12.96 -13.59
CA ALA A 83 -14.52 -12.49 -13.20
C ALA A 83 -14.83 -11.11 -13.80
N LEU A 84 -13.87 -10.17 -13.77
CA LEU A 84 -14.04 -8.85 -14.37
C LEU A 84 -14.19 -8.91 -15.89
N ILE A 85 -13.45 -9.78 -16.58
CA ILE A 85 -13.62 -10.03 -18.02
C ILE A 85 -15.05 -10.52 -18.28
N ALA A 86 -15.52 -11.52 -17.52
CA ALA A 86 -16.88 -12.06 -17.68
C ALA A 86 -17.95 -10.99 -17.44
N ILE A 87 -17.83 -10.18 -16.39
CA ILE A 87 -18.75 -9.07 -16.11
C ILE A 87 -18.73 -8.04 -17.26
N ASN A 88 -17.55 -7.68 -17.74
CA ASN A 88 -17.39 -6.70 -18.81
C ASN A 88 -17.95 -7.18 -20.16
N GLN A 89 -18.03 -8.49 -20.41
CA GLN A 89 -18.56 -9.05 -21.66
C GLN A 89 -20.06 -9.37 -21.60
N ILE A 90 -20.60 -9.61 -20.39
CA ILE A 90 -22.01 -10.02 -20.21
C ILE A 90 -22.91 -8.82 -19.91
N VAL A 91 -22.42 -7.82 -19.17
CA VAL A 91 -23.26 -6.77 -18.57
C VAL A 91 -23.03 -5.39 -19.20
N LEU A 92 -21.83 -5.14 -19.74
CA LEU A 92 -21.41 -3.85 -20.30
C LEU A 92 -21.20 -3.97 -21.82
#